data_AF-A0A806J4K4-F1
#
_entry.id   AF-A0A806J4K4-F1
#
_cell.length_a   1.000
_cell.length_b   1.000
_cell.length_c   1.000
_cell.angle_alpha   90.00
_cell.angle_beta   90.00
_cell.angle_gamma   90.00
#
_symmetry.space_group_name_H-M   'P 1'
#
loop_
_entity.id
_entity.type
_entity.pdbx_description
1 polymer ?
#
loop_
_entity_poly.entity_id
_entity_poly.type
_entity_poly.pdbx_seq_one_letter_code
_entity_poly.pdbx_strand_id
1 'polypeptide(L)' 'MTFQFASLSDFFSMGGYGFYVWLSYGITFLSVGLLVWQSKREIRQTLQLVKKEQAREDQLSNKR' A
#
# COMPACT_ATOMS: atom_id res chain seq x y z
N MET A 1 -16.97 10.86 36.95
CA MET A 1 -16.45 10.29 35.70
C MET A 1 -14.98 10.63 35.61
N THR A 2 -14.09 9.67 35.85
CA THR A 2 -12.64 9.90 35.81
C THR A 2 -12.11 9.54 34.42
N PHE A 3 -11.36 10.46 33.82
CA PHE A 3 -10.68 10.23 32.55
C PHE A 3 -9.58 9.18 32.78
N GLN A 4 -9.72 7.99 32.17
CA GLN A 4 -8.75 6.88 32.33
C GLN A 4 -7.46 7.08 31.55
N PHE A 5 -7.31 8.17 30.80
CA PHE A 5 -6.17 8.41 29.93
C PHE A 5 -5.62 9.80 30.22
N ALA A 6 -4.58 9.89 31.05
CA ALA A 6 -3.96 11.16 31.43
C ALA A 6 -3.00 11.70 30.37
N SER A 7 -2.56 10.85 29.43
CA SER A 7 -1.59 11.23 28.40
C SER A 7 -1.51 10.23 27.23
N LEU A 8 -1.08 10.68 26.05
CA LEU A 8 -0.76 9.82 24.91
C LEU A 8 0.30 8.76 25.25
N SER A 9 1.18 9.06 26.21
CA SER A 9 2.18 8.11 26.71
C SER A 9 1.53 6.91 27.40
N ASP A 10 0.50 7.11 28.23
CA ASP A 10 -0.26 5.99 28.81
C ASP A 10 -0.96 5.18 27.71
N PHE A 11 -1.40 5.80 26.63
CA PHE A 11 -2.04 5.10 25.51
C PHE A 11 -1.10 4.13 24.78
N PHE A 12 0.18 4.50 24.65
CA PHE A 12 1.22 3.62 24.09
C PHE A 12 1.77 2.65 25.13
N SER A 13 1.78 3.04 26.41
CA SER A 13 2.39 2.32 27.53
C SER A 13 1.38 1.79 28.54
N MET A 14 0.16 1.47 28.10
CA MET A 14 -0.87 0.75 28.88
C MET A 14 -0.37 -0.67 29.18
N GLY A 15 0.48 -0.79 30.21
CA GLY A 15 0.91 -2.01 30.89
C GLY A 15 0.74 -3.33 30.12
N GLY A 16 1.41 -3.48 28.97
CA GLY A 16 1.46 -4.72 28.20
C GLY A 16 0.59 -4.80 26.93
N TYR A 17 -0.47 -4.00 26.76
CA TYR A 17 -1.40 -4.14 25.62
C TYR A 17 -1.11 -3.21 24.44
N GLY A 18 -0.49 -2.05 24.67
CA GLY A 18 -0.18 -1.07 23.60
C GLY A 18 0.73 -1.64 22.51
N PHE A 19 1.64 -2.55 22.88
CA PHE A 19 2.52 -3.24 21.94
C PHE A 19 1.74 -4.12 20.94
N TYR A 20 0.75 -4.88 21.42
CA TYR A 20 -0.07 -5.73 20.56
C TYR A 20 -0.89 -4.91 19.56
N VAL A 21 -1.49 -3.81 20.02
CA VAL A 21 -2.26 -2.90 19.16
C VAL A 21 -1.36 -2.36 18.07
N TRP A 22 -0.19 -1.83 18.41
CA TRP A 22 0.77 -1.32 17.43
C TRP A 22 1.23 -2.38 16.43
N LEU A 23 1.47 -3.61 16.88
CA LEU A 23 1.86 -4.70 16.00
C LEU A 23 0.72 -5.07 15.03
N SER A 24 -0.52 -5.13 15.51
CA SER A 24 -1.70 -5.38 14.68
C SER A 24 -1.89 -4.27 13.63
N TYR A 25 -1.82 -3.01 14.03
CA TYR A 25 -1.88 -1.87 13.09
C TYR A 25 -0.73 -1.90 12.09
N GLY A 26 0.49 -2.23 12.54
CA GLY A 26 1.65 -2.38 11.68
C GLY A 26 1.46 -3.48 10.64
N ILE A 27 0.97 -4.66 11.04
CA ILE A 27 0.67 -5.76 10.13
C ILE A 27 -0.41 -5.36 9.13
N THR A 28 -1.51 -4.76 9.59
CA THR A 28 -2.58 -4.31 8.68
C THR A 28 -2.06 -3.29 7.67
N PHE A 29 -1.30 -2.30 8.13
CA PHE A 29 -0.72 -1.29 7.24
C PHE A 29 0.25 -1.91 6.23
N LEU A 30 1.04 -2.90 6.67
CA LEU A 30 1.96 -3.63 5.81
C LEU A 30 1.20 -4.48 4.77
N SER A 31 0.13 -5.18 5.15
CA SER A 31 -0.72 -5.93 4.23
C SER A 31 -1.37 -5.03 3.18
N VAL A 32 -1.94 -3.90 3.60
CA VAL A 32 -2.53 -2.92 2.68
C VAL A 32 -1.45 -2.32 1.77
N GLY A 33 -0.29 -1.96 2.33
CA GLY A 33 0.85 -1.45 1.58
C GLY A 33 1.35 -2.42 0.52
N LEU A 34 1.46 -3.70 0.85
CA LEU A 34 1.81 -4.77 -0.10
C LEU A 34 0.75 -4.93 -1.18
N LEU A 35 -0.54 -4.88 -0.84
CA LEU A 35 -1.63 -4.97 -1.81
C LEU A 35 -1.59 -3.78 -2.79
N VAL A 36 -1.39 -2.56 -2.30
CA VAL A 36 -1.26 -1.37 -3.14
C VAL A 36 -0.01 -1.45 -4.01
N TRP A 37 1.11 -1.93 -3.46
CA TRP A 37 2.33 -2.14 -4.23
C TRP A 37 2.12 -3.13 -5.36
N GLN A 38 1.47 -4.26 -5.07
CA GLN A 38 1.15 -5.30 -6.05
C GLN A 38 0.22 -4.75 -7.13
N SER A 39 -0.86 -4.08 -6.74
CA SER A 39 -1.79 -3.44 -7.68
C SER A 39 -1.07 -2.44 -8.61
N LYS A 40 -0.19 -1.60 -8.07
CA LYS A 40 0.62 -0.67 -8.89
C LYS A 40 1.58 -1.40 -9.83
N ARG A 41 2.12 -2.55 -9.44
CA ARG A 41 2.98 -3.37 -10.31
C ARG A 41 2.19 -3.97 -11.47
N GLU A 42 1.02 -4.54 -11.18
CA GLU A 42 0.16 -5.13 -12.22
C GLU A 42 -0.27 -4.09 -13.24
N ILE A 43 -0.73 -2.91 -12.79
CA ILE A 43 -1.11 -1.81 -13.68
C ILE A 43 0.05 -1.41 -14.60
N ARG A 44 1.28 -1.33 -14.06
CA ARG A 44 2.48 -1.01 -14.87
C ARG A 44 2.80 -2.10 -15.88
N GLN A 45 2.63 -3.36 -15.52
CA GLN A 45 2.86 -4.50 -16.43
C GLN A 45 1.84 -4.48 -17.58
N THR A 46 0.56 -4.29 -17.29
CA THR A 46 -0.48 -4.18 -18.32
C THR A 46 -0.23 -2.99 -19.24
N LEU A 47 0.13 -1.82 -18.70
CA LEU A 47 0.48 -0.65 -19.51
C LEU A 47 1.71 -0.86 -20.39
N GLN A 48 2.71 -1.62 -19.93
CA GLN A 48 3.89 -1.95 -20.73
C GLN A 48 3.55 -2.87 -21.90
N LEU A 49 2.64 -3.83 -21.69
CA LEU A 49 2.16 -4.71 -22.76
C LEU A 49 1.44 -3.90 -23.84
N VAL A 50 0.49 -3.05 -23.46
CA VAL A 50 -0.26 -2.19 -24.39
C VAL A 50 0.67 -1.22 -25.13
N LYS A 51 1.63 -0.59 -24.45
CA LYS A 51 2.62 0.29 -25.11
C LYS A 51 3.45 -0.44 -26.15
N LYS A 52 3.78 -1.72 -25.91
CA LYS A 52 4.57 -2.52 -26.85
C LYS A 52 3.78 -2.88 -28.10
N GLU A 53 2.47 -3.09 -27.96
CA GLU A 53 1.56 -3.31 -29.09
C GLU A 53 1.36 -2.03 -29.90
N GLN A 54 1.05 -0.91 -29.25
CA GLN A 54 0.92 0.40 -29.92
C GLN A 54 2.20 0.79 -30.69
N ALA A 55 3.38 0.61 -30.09
CA ALA A 55 4.64 0.92 -30.75
C ALA A 55 4.88 0.10 -32.03
N ARG A 56 4.25 -1.08 -32.18
CA ARG A 56 4.30 -1.89 -33.40
C ARG A 56 3.32 -1.38 -34.45
N GLU A 57 2.13 -0.99 -34.03
CA GLU A 57 1.11 -0.40 -34.93
C GLU A 57 1.57 0.94 -35.49
N ASP A 58 2.16 1.81 -34.65
CA ASP A 58 2.71 3.10 -35.07
C ASP A 58 3.83 2.94 -36.11
N GLN A 59 4.71 1.94 -35.94
CA GLN A 59 5.77 1.63 -36.90
C GLN A 59 5.22 1.12 -38.24
N LEU A 60 4.10 0.41 -38.24
CA LEU A 60 3.45 -0.08 -39.46
C LEU A 60 2.67 1.04 -40.17
N SER A 61 2.02 1.94 -39.42
CA SER A 61 1.33 3.12 -39.96
C SER A 61 2.30 4.15 -40.54
N ASN A 62 3.44 4.39 -39.90
CA ASN A 62 4.47 5.32 -40.40
C ASN A 62 5.21 4.79 -41.65
N LYS A 63 4.92 3.56 -42.09
CA LYS A 63 5.52 2.92 -43.26
C LYS A 63 4.59 2.86 -44.48
N ARG A 64 3.36 3.39 -44.40
CA ARG A 64 2.44 3.59 -45.54
C ARG A 64 2.47 5.04 -45.99
#